data_AF-A0A2R6RT02-F1
#
_entry.id   AF-A0A2R6RT02-F1
#
_cell.length_a   1.000
_cell.length_b   1.000
_cell.length_c   1.000
_cell.angle_alpha   90.00
_cell.angle_beta   90.00
_cell.angle_gamma   90.00
#
_symmetry.space_group_name_H-M   'P 1'
#
loop_
_entity.id
_entity.type
_entity.pdbx_description
1 polymer ?
#
loop_
_entity_poly.entity_id
_entity_poly.type
_entity_poly.pdbx_seq_one_letter_code
_entity_poly.pdbx_strand_id
1 'polypeptide(L)' 'MPRNGDVVFTHTSISLAWREIRYKPATDLQRGLKKFVCWYMDYYPQSAKKSSS' A
#
# COMPACT_ATOMS: atom_id res chain seq x y z
N MET A 1 25.80 9.31 -0.60
CA MET A 1 24.67 9.97 0.07
C MET A 1 23.58 8.91 0.28
N PRO A 2 22.92 8.77 1.45
CA PRO A 2 21.63 8.10 1.42
C PRO A 2 20.73 8.97 0.55
N ARG A 3 20.02 8.37 -0.40
CA ARG A 3 19.08 9.10 -1.26
C ARG A 3 18.06 9.77 -0.33
N ASN A 4 18.08 11.09 -0.24
CA ASN A 4 17.16 11.86 0.59
C ASN A 4 15.72 11.38 0.33
N GLY A 5 15.05 10.82 1.34
CA GLY A 5 13.67 10.31 1.23
C GLY A 5 13.41 8.93 1.83
N ASP A 6 14.45 8.12 2.06
CA ASP A 6 14.30 6.83 2.74
C ASP A 6 14.02 7.05 4.24
N VAL A 7 12.74 6.97 4.62
CA VAL A 7 12.32 6.95 6.02
C VAL A 7 12.61 5.55 6.56
N VAL A 8 13.75 5.41 7.24
CA VAL A 8 14.18 4.13 7.86
C VAL A 8 13.19 3.62 8.91
N PHE A 9 12.49 4.53 9.60
CA PHE A 9 11.49 4.22 10.60
C PHE A 9 10.38 5.27 10.60
N THR A 10 9.13 4.80 10.55
CA THR A 10 7.94 5.64 10.73
C THR A 10 7.34 5.36 12.10
N HIS A 11 7.34 6.35 13.01
CA HIS A 11 6.72 6.24 14.33
C HIS A 11 5.23 6.61 14.27
N THR A 12 4.39 5.69 13.83
CA THR A 12 2.92 5.88 13.86
C THR A 12 2.31 5.11 15.04
N SER A 13 1.68 5.83 15.97
CA SER A 13 0.93 5.24 17.08
C SER A 13 -0.56 5.20 16.76
N ILE A 14 -1.17 4.03 16.96
CA ILE A 14 -2.62 3.81 16.80
C ILE A 14 -3.37 3.75 18.15
N SER A 15 -2.71 4.11 19.25
CA SER A 15 -3.25 3.93 20.61
C SER A 15 -4.56 4.68 20.84
N LEU A 16 -4.73 5.87 20.24
CA LEU A 16 -5.96 6.65 20.36
C LEU A 16 -7.14 5.97 19.64
N ALA A 17 -6.95 5.58 18.37
CA ALA A 17 -7.97 4.89 17.59
C ALA A 17 -8.39 3.55 18.23
N TRP A 18 -7.45 2.83 18.81
CA TRP A 18 -7.76 1.60 19.55
C TRP A 18 -8.61 1.88 20.80
N ARG A 19 -8.37 2.98 21.51
CA ARG A 19 -9.09 3.34 22.74
C ARG A 19 -10.50 3.85 22.46
N GLU A 20 -10.62 4.79 21.54
CA GLU A 20 -11.86 5.53 21.28
C GLU A 20 -12.84 4.74 20.43
N ILE A 21 -12.35 4.04 19.40
CA ILE A 21 -13.21 3.38 18.40
C ILE A 21 -12.91 1.89 18.25
N ARG A 22 -12.12 1.30 19.16
CA ARG A 22 -11.72 -0.11 19.10
C ARG A 22 -11.10 -0.51 17.75
N TYR A 23 -10.42 0.43 17.09
CA TYR A 23 -9.74 0.16 15.82
C TYR A 23 -8.72 -0.96 16.00
N LYS A 24 -8.85 -2.00 15.18
CA LYS A 24 -7.95 -3.16 15.16
C LYS A 24 -7.57 -3.45 13.71
N PRO A 25 -6.30 -3.27 13.32
CA PRO A 25 -5.82 -3.68 12.00
C PRO A 25 -6.10 -5.18 11.79
N ALA A 26 -6.79 -5.51 10.71
CA ALA A 26 -7.18 -6.88 10.38
C ALA A 26 -6.45 -7.44 9.14
N THR A 27 -5.67 -6.59 8.46
CA THR A 27 -4.93 -6.96 7.25
C THR A 27 -3.45 -6.71 7.50
N ASP A 28 -2.64 -7.77 7.44
CA ASP A 28 -1.20 -7.67 7.46
C ASP A 28 -0.66 -7.05 6.17
N LEU A 29 0.58 -6.56 6.22
CA LEU A 29 1.19 -5.85 5.10
C LEU A 29 1.26 -6.72 3.84
N GLN A 30 1.64 -7.99 3.96
CA GLN A 30 1.81 -8.88 2.82
C GLN A 30 0.48 -9.13 2.11
N ARG A 31 -0.59 -9.40 2.87
CA ARG A 31 -1.93 -9.60 2.34
C ARG A 31 -2.49 -8.32 1.72
N GLY A 32 -2.32 -7.18 2.40
CA GLY A 32 -2.79 -5.88 1.93
C GLY A 32 -2.11 -5.48 0.62
N LEU A 33 -0.79 -5.60 0.55
CA LEU A 33 0.00 -5.25 -0.62
C LEU A 33 -0.35 -6.13 -1.83
N LYS A 34 -0.49 -7.45 -1.63
CA LYS A 34 -0.90 -8.36 -2.72
C LYS A 34 -2.26 -7.95 -3.31
N LYS A 35 -3.26 -7.68 -2.45
CA LYS A 35 -4.59 -7.23 -2.90
C LYS A 35 -4.53 -5.89 -3.62
N PHE A 36 -3.76 -4.94 -3.08
CA PHE A 36 -3.60 -3.63 -3.67
C PHE A 36 -2.99 -3.70 -5.08
N VAL A 37 -1.92 -4.48 -5.27
CA VAL A 37 -1.27 -4.64 -6.58
C VAL A 37 -2.24 -5.26 -7.61
N CYS A 38 -2.98 -6.31 -7.23
CA CYS A 38 -3.99 -6.88 -8.12
C CYS A 38 -5.03 -5.85 -8.54
N TRP A 39 -5.62 -5.15 -7.57
CA TRP A 39 -6.58 -4.08 -7.84
C TRP A 39 -5.99 -2.99 -8.75
N TYR A 40 -4.75 -2.58 -8.51
CA TYR A 40 -4.09 -1.52 -9.27
C TYR A 40 -3.87 -1.92 -10.74
N MET A 41 -3.48 -3.17 -11.00
CA MET A 41 -3.31 -3.70 -12.36
C MET A 41 -4.65 -3.80 -13.10
N ASP A 42 -5.73 -4.18 -12.40
CA ASP A 42 -7.08 -4.24 -12.97
C ASP A 42 -7.63 -2.84 -13.27
N TYR A 43 -7.34 -1.86 -12.40
CA TYR A 43 -7.79 -0.47 -12.55
C TYR A 43 -7.03 0.28 -13.64
N TYR A 44 -5.72 0.00 -13.79
CA TYR A 44 -4.87 0.52 -14.87
C TYR A 44 -4.48 -0.59 -15.83
N PRO A 45 -5.40 -1.11 -16.65
CA PRO A 45 -5.07 -2.09 -17.66
C PRO A 45 -4.01 -1.50 -18.59
N GLN A 46 -2.94 -2.24 -18.85
CA GLN A 46 -1.87 -1.80 -19.75
C GLN A 46 -2.43 -1.69 -21.19
N SER A 47 -3.00 -0.54 -21.55
CA SER A 47 -3.29 -0.18 -22.93
C SER A 47 -1.99 0.26 -23.62
N ALA A 48 -1.10 -0.70 -23.88
CA ALA A 48 0.09 -0.50 -24.72
C ALA A 48 0.57 -1.79 -25.41
N LYS A 49 -0.32 -2.72 -25.75
CA LYS A 49 -0.16 -3.39 -27.05
C LYS A 49 -0.78 -2.46 -28.09
N LYS A 50 -0.03 -1.43 -28.50
CA LYS A 50 -0.20 -0.92 -29.87
C LYS A 50 0.12 -2.11 -30.77
N SER A 51 -0.92 -2.64 -31.40
CA SER A 51 -0.82 -3.25 -32.70
C SER A 51 0.06 -2.37 -33.60
N SER A 52 1.27 -2.80 -33.86
CA SER A 52 2.02 -2.41 -35.05
C SER A 52 2.51 -3.72 -35.66
N SER A 53 2.01 -3.96 -36.87
CA SER A 53 2.34 -5.05 -37.78
C SER A 53 3.83 -5.34 -37.91
#